data_AF-A0A4Q9NDJ6-F1
#
_entry.id   AF-A0A4Q9NDJ6-F1
#
_cell.length_a   1.000
_cell.length_b   1.000
_cell.length_c   1.000
_cell.angle_alpha   90.00
_cell.angle_beta   90.00
_cell.angle_gamma   90.00
#
_symmetry.space_group_name_H-M   'P 1'
#
loop_
_entity.id
_entity.type
_entity.pdbx_description
1 polymer ?
#
loop_
_entity_poly.entity_id
_entity_poly.type
_entity_poly.pdbx_seq_one_letter_code
_entity_poly.pdbx_strand_id
1 'polypeptide(L)'
;MHIASTADAQRTSARKGKQRDLSLRDEGDGAADGVVVDLTLITDSLYQATYVVPISLGIGLSKHQVQVDTGSSDLWLASTACSSSACNAVGGQRYDPSGSTPTNQRITLSYADGEADGPIVWDTVQLGGYSIDNQALGTFLLS
;
A
#
# COMPACT_ATOMS: atom_id res chain seq x y z
N MET A 1 6.03 -18.30 38.74
CA MET A 1 6.97 -19.07 39.58
C MET A 1 8.37 -18.88 39.00
N HIS A 2 9.35 -18.67 39.88
CA HIS A 2 10.73 -18.19 39.71
C HIS A 2 11.57 -18.90 38.61
N ILE A 3 12.73 -18.39 38.14
CA ILE A 3 13.91 -17.91 38.89
C ILE A 3 14.75 -16.90 38.06
N ALA A 4 15.36 -15.94 38.77
CA ALA A 4 16.28 -14.91 38.29
C ALA A 4 17.73 -15.44 38.14
N SER A 5 18.56 -14.81 37.29
CA SER A 5 20.02 -14.80 37.48
C SER A 5 20.68 -13.57 36.86
N THR A 6 21.30 -12.78 37.75
CA THR A 6 22.58 -12.04 37.65
C THR A 6 22.95 -11.26 36.39
N ALA A 7 23.18 -9.96 36.62
CA ALA A 7 23.84 -9.02 35.73
C ALA A 7 25.29 -9.43 35.40
N ASP A 8 25.67 -9.21 34.15
CA ASP A 8 27.08 -9.13 33.74
C ASP A 8 27.28 -7.87 32.89
N ALA A 9 28.22 -7.03 33.31
CA ALA A 9 28.48 -5.72 32.73
C ALA A 9 29.25 -5.87 31.41
N GLN A 10 28.54 -5.93 30.28
CA GLN A 10 29.17 -5.88 28.98
C GLN A 10 29.62 -4.46 28.63
N ARG A 11 30.94 -4.29 28.61
CA ARG A 11 31.70 -3.14 28.13
C ARG A 11 31.18 -2.66 26.78
N THR A 12 30.44 -1.55 26.75
CA THR A 12 29.99 -0.92 25.51
C THR A 12 31.16 -0.21 24.83
N SER A 13 31.85 -0.95 23.96
CA SER A 13 32.61 -0.32 22.90
C SER A 13 31.61 0.34 21.96
N ALA A 14 31.46 1.67 22.08
CA ALA A 14 30.70 2.46 21.14
C ALA A 14 31.40 2.37 19.77
N ARG A 15 31.02 1.38 18.97
CA ARG A 15 31.26 1.43 17.53
C ARG A 15 30.45 2.60 17.02
N LYS A 16 31.12 3.72 16.76
CA LYS A 16 30.57 4.86 16.04
C LYS A 16 30.28 4.40 14.61
N GLY A 17 29.15 3.72 14.44
CA GLY A 17 28.55 3.53 13.13
C GLY A 17 28.35 4.94 12.58
N LYS A 18 28.99 5.24 11.47
CA LYS A 18 28.71 6.45 10.71
C LYS A 18 27.25 6.30 10.26
N GLN A 19 26.33 6.88 11.03
CA GLN A 19 24.93 7.01 10.63
C GLN A 19 24.97 7.59 9.23
N ARG A 20 24.38 6.85 8.27
CA ARG A 20 24.26 7.35 6.91
C ARG A 20 23.49 8.64 7.01
N ASP A 21 24.12 9.72 6.60
CA ASP A 21 23.49 11.02 6.50
C ASP A 21 22.40 10.91 5.44
N LEU A 22 21.16 10.73 5.89
CA LEU A 22 20.00 10.62 5.01
C LEU A 22 19.69 11.97 4.33
N SER A 23 20.33 13.07 4.75
CA SER A 23 20.18 14.38 4.10
C SER A 23 20.90 14.49 2.76
N LEU A 24 21.76 13.51 2.42
CA LEU A 24 22.45 13.42 1.13
C LEU A 24 21.73 12.49 0.13
N ARG A 25 20.46 12.13 0.39
CA ARG A 25 19.65 11.55 -0.68
C ARG A 25 19.33 12.69 -1.66
N ASP A 26 20.13 12.77 -2.72
CA ASP A 26 19.80 13.53 -3.92
C ASP A 26 18.65 12.80 -4.61
N GLU A 27 17.45 12.91 -4.02
CA GLU A 27 16.22 12.48 -4.68
C GLU A 27 15.97 13.51 -5.78
N GLY A 28 16.51 13.23 -6.96
CA GLY A 28 16.41 14.12 -8.11
C GLY A 28 14.95 14.51 -8.33
N ASP A 29 14.69 15.78 -8.60
CA ASP A 29 13.38 16.47 -8.58
C ASP A 29 12.32 15.92 -9.56
N GLY A 30 12.56 14.78 -10.20
CA GLY A 30 11.73 14.21 -11.26
C GLY A 30 12.06 14.76 -12.65
N ALA A 31 12.91 15.79 -12.77
CA ALA A 31 13.22 16.50 -14.01
C ALA A 31 11.96 16.95 -14.78
N ALA A 32 12.11 17.38 -16.04
CA ALA A 32 11.02 17.96 -16.82
C ALA A 32 9.86 16.98 -17.15
N ASP A 33 10.13 15.66 -17.12
CA ASP A 33 9.23 14.61 -17.60
C ASP A 33 8.75 13.65 -16.50
N GLY A 34 9.09 13.90 -15.23
CA GLY A 34 8.82 12.98 -14.12
C GLY A 34 8.44 13.70 -12.82
N VAL A 35 8.06 12.93 -11.82
CA VAL A 35 7.75 13.44 -10.47
C VAL A 35 8.34 12.51 -9.42
N VAL A 36 8.79 13.08 -8.32
CA VAL A 36 9.12 12.33 -7.10
C VAL A 36 7.85 12.20 -6.27
N VAL A 37 7.42 10.95 -6.03
CA VAL A 37 6.32 10.66 -5.11
C VAL A 37 6.89 10.04 -3.85
N ASP A 38 6.67 10.72 -2.73
CA ASP A 38 7.10 10.23 -1.43
C ASP A 38 6.38 8.93 -1.06
N LEU A 39 7.16 7.88 -0.78
CA LEU A 39 6.64 6.64 -0.23
C LEU A 39 6.53 6.78 1.29
N THR A 40 5.33 6.52 1.83
CA THR A 40 5.15 6.44 3.28
C THR A 40 5.44 5.02 3.75
N LEU A 41 6.32 4.88 4.74
CA LEU A 41 6.58 3.60 5.40
C LEU A 41 5.59 3.40 6.55
N ILE A 42 4.77 2.35 6.46
CA ILE A 42 3.88 1.91 7.53
C ILE A 42 4.46 0.64 8.15
N THR A 43 4.55 0.60 9.48
CA THR A 43 5.06 -0.57 10.23
C THR A 43 4.00 -1.05 11.21
N ASP A 44 3.67 -2.34 11.16
CA ASP A 44 2.74 -2.98 12.10
C ASP A 44 3.49 -3.76 13.20
N SER A 45 4.66 -4.32 12.85
CA SER A 45 5.58 -4.96 13.79
C SER A 45 7.03 -4.78 13.35
N LEU A 46 8.00 -5.26 14.15
CA LEU A 46 9.43 -5.19 13.82
C LEU A 46 9.80 -5.90 12.50
N TYR A 47 8.95 -6.84 12.04
CA TYR A 47 9.19 -7.62 10.83
C TYR A 47 8.18 -7.31 9.71
N GLN A 48 7.27 -6.38 9.92
CA GLN A 48 6.22 -6.05 8.96
C GLN A 48 6.25 -4.55 8.65
N ALA A 49 6.73 -4.25 7.45
CA ALA A 49 6.90 -2.90 6.94
C ALA A 49 6.39 -2.84 5.50
N THR A 50 5.55 -1.85 5.21
CA THR A 50 4.88 -1.68 3.92
C THR A 50 5.12 -0.26 3.43
N TYR A 51 5.54 -0.11 2.17
CA TYR A 51 5.58 1.19 1.51
C TYR A 51 4.25 1.44 0.81
N VAL A 52 3.64 2.59 1.11
CA VAL A 52 2.38 3.01 0.51
C VAL A 52 2.51 4.36 -0.19
N VAL A 53 1.68 4.56 -1.21
CA VAL A 53 1.54 5.84 -1.91
C VAL A 53 0.10 6.33 -1.86
N PRO A 54 -0.11 7.65 -1.79
CA PRO A 54 -1.43 8.23 -1.93
C PRO A 54 -1.86 8.22 -3.40
N ILE A 55 -3.06 7.71 -3.67
CA ILE A 55 -3.76 7.88 -4.95
C ILE A 55 -5.11 8.55 -4.72
N SER A 56 -5.64 9.20 -5.75
CA SER A 56 -7.04 9.64 -5.78
C SER A 56 -7.79 8.92 -6.89
N LEU A 57 -9.02 8.52 -6.63
CA LEU A 57 -9.84 7.74 -7.55
C LEU A 57 -11.13 8.44 -7.95
N GLY A 58 -11.49 8.25 -9.21
CA GLY A 58 -12.74 8.67 -9.81
C GLY A 58 -12.98 10.17 -9.83
N ILE A 59 -14.16 10.54 -10.35
CA ILE A 59 -14.56 11.95 -10.52
C ILE A 59 -14.67 12.68 -9.16
N GLY A 60 -15.01 11.94 -8.10
CA GLY A 60 -15.08 12.46 -6.73
C GLY A 60 -13.73 12.59 -6.03
N LEU A 61 -12.63 12.12 -6.63
CA LEU A 61 -11.27 12.13 -6.09
C LEU A 61 -11.16 11.56 -4.67
N SER A 62 -11.71 10.36 -4.46
CA SER A 62 -11.59 9.66 -3.18
C SER A 62 -10.13 9.26 -2.94
N LYS A 63 -9.58 9.61 -1.77
CA LYS A 63 -8.17 9.37 -1.45
C LYS A 63 -7.96 8.01 -0.81
N HIS A 64 -6.99 7.27 -1.32
CA HIS A 64 -6.60 5.96 -0.80
C HIS A 64 -5.09 5.88 -0.63
N GLN A 65 -4.63 5.11 0.36
CA GLN A 65 -3.24 4.69 0.45
C GLN A 65 -3.14 3.28 -0.09
N VAL A 66 -2.30 3.06 -1.09
CA VAL A 66 -2.11 1.77 -1.73
C VAL A 66 -0.69 1.28 -1.52
N GLN A 67 -0.54 0.00 -1.22
CA GLN A 67 0.77 -0.64 -1.13
C GLN A 67 1.42 -0.67 -2.51
N VAL A 68 2.69 -0.28 -2.57
CA VAL A 68 3.50 -0.48 -3.77
C VAL A 68 4.04 -1.90 -3.75
N ASP A 69 3.58 -2.72 -4.70
CA ASP A 69 4.05 -4.08 -4.90
C ASP A 69 4.73 -4.20 -6.27
N THR A 70 6.06 -4.23 -6.27
CA THR A 70 6.84 -4.39 -7.50
C THR A 70 6.89 -5.85 -7.98
N GLY A 71 6.31 -6.78 -7.22
CA GLY A 71 6.25 -8.21 -7.54
C GLY A 71 4.96 -8.64 -8.25
N SER A 72 4.00 -7.73 -8.46
CA SER A 72 2.73 -7.98 -9.15
C SER A 72 2.42 -6.91 -10.20
N SER A 73 1.25 -7.00 -10.84
CA SER A 73 0.86 -6.16 -11.99
C SER A 73 -0.53 -5.53 -11.87
N ASP A 74 -1.24 -5.78 -10.78
CA ASP A 74 -2.66 -5.44 -10.66
C ASP A 74 -2.88 -4.33 -9.62
N LEU A 75 -3.71 -3.35 -9.96
CA LEU A 75 -4.24 -2.39 -9.01
C LEU A 75 -5.60 -2.87 -8.52
N TRP A 76 -5.75 -3.02 -7.21
CA TRP A 76 -7.02 -3.44 -6.61
C TRP A 76 -7.24 -2.79 -5.24
N LEU A 77 -8.52 -2.64 -4.87
CA LEU A 77 -8.96 -2.12 -3.58
C LEU A 77 -10.10 -2.97 -3.03
N ALA A 78 -10.17 -3.09 -1.71
CA ALA A 78 -11.32 -3.69 -1.05
C ALA A 78 -12.58 -2.84 -1.32
N SER A 79 -13.64 -3.49 -1.82
CA SER A 79 -14.89 -2.84 -2.17
C SER A 79 -15.76 -2.53 -0.94
N THR A 80 -16.54 -1.46 -0.97
CA THR A 80 -17.60 -1.19 0.03
C THR A 80 -18.64 -2.30 0.10
N ALA A 81 -18.81 -3.08 -0.99
CA ALA A 81 -19.66 -4.26 -1.03
C ALA A 81 -19.08 -5.47 -0.27
N CYS A 82 -17.79 -5.44 0.08
CA CYS A 82 -17.17 -6.53 0.82
C CYS A 82 -17.52 -6.49 2.31
N SER A 83 -18.08 -7.57 2.83
CA SER A 83 -18.56 -7.70 4.21
C SER A 83 -17.84 -8.75 5.05
N SER A 84 -16.80 -9.40 4.51
CA SER A 84 -16.04 -10.44 5.22
C SER A 84 -15.27 -9.85 6.41
N SER A 85 -14.84 -10.73 7.33
CA SER A 85 -13.94 -10.35 8.42
C SER A 85 -12.64 -9.75 7.89
N ALA A 86 -12.10 -10.28 6.78
CA ALA A 86 -10.91 -9.74 6.13
C ALA A 86 -11.10 -8.28 5.70
N CYS A 87 -12.22 -7.96 5.04
CA CYS A 87 -12.54 -6.59 4.64
C CYS A 87 -12.80 -5.64 5.82
N ASN A 88 -13.37 -6.14 6.92
CA ASN A 88 -13.57 -5.35 8.14
C ASN A 88 -12.26 -5.11 8.91
N ALA A 89 -11.25 -5.96 8.70
CA ALA A 89 -9.91 -5.79 9.25
C ALA A 89 -9.05 -4.81 8.44
N VAL A 90 -9.46 -4.45 7.22
CA VAL A 90 -8.79 -3.40 6.44
C VAL A 90 -8.96 -2.07 7.16
N GLY A 91 -7.87 -1.53 7.72
CA GLY A 91 -7.87 -0.23 8.41
C GLY A 91 -8.04 0.99 7.50
N GLY A 92 -8.10 0.79 6.18
CA GLY A 92 -8.20 1.82 5.15
C GLY A 92 -9.63 2.08 4.65
N GLN A 93 -9.80 3.15 3.87
CA GLN A 93 -11.05 3.46 3.19
C GLN A 93 -11.31 2.42 2.08
N ARG A 94 -12.49 1.81 2.12
CA ARG A 94 -12.99 0.91 1.06
C ARG A 94 -13.43 1.72 -0.15
N TYR A 95 -13.27 1.13 -1.33
CA TYR A 95 -13.60 1.77 -2.60
C TYR A 95 -15.08 1.56 -2.96
N ASP A 96 -15.78 2.65 -3.29
CA ASP A 96 -17.15 2.61 -3.83
C ASP A 96 -17.10 2.69 -5.36
N PRO A 97 -17.45 1.61 -6.09
CA PRO A 97 -17.41 1.60 -7.55
C PRO A 97 -18.60 2.30 -8.21
N SER A 98 -19.53 2.93 -7.46
CA SER A 98 -20.77 3.50 -8.01
C SER A 98 -20.56 4.55 -9.12
N GLY A 99 -19.42 5.26 -9.11
CA GLY A 99 -19.04 6.23 -10.14
C GLY A 99 -18.16 5.69 -11.28
N SER A 100 -17.79 4.41 -11.24
CA SER A 100 -16.87 3.78 -12.21
C SER A 100 -17.59 3.20 -13.42
N THR A 101 -16.83 2.87 -14.48
CA THR A 101 -17.38 2.20 -15.67
C THR A 101 -17.15 0.68 -15.58
N PRO A 102 -18.20 -0.15 -15.58
CA PRO A 102 -18.03 -1.60 -15.47
C PRO A 102 -17.40 -2.21 -16.73
N THR A 103 -16.48 -3.16 -16.55
CA THR A 103 -15.90 -3.93 -17.68
C THR A 103 -16.66 -5.21 -17.99
N ASN A 104 -17.54 -5.66 -17.09
CA ASN A 104 -18.15 -7.00 -17.07
C ASN A 104 -17.16 -8.17 -16.98
N GLN A 105 -15.91 -7.89 -16.63
CA GLN A 105 -14.89 -8.89 -16.34
C GLN A 105 -14.71 -9.06 -14.84
N ARG A 106 -14.15 -10.19 -14.45
CA ARG A 106 -13.85 -10.56 -13.07
C ARG A 106 -12.43 -11.10 -12.98
N ILE A 107 -11.76 -10.87 -11.86
CA ILE A 107 -10.43 -11.41 -11.56
C ILE A 107 -10.47 -12.10 -10.20
N THR A 108 -9.67 -13.15 -10.09
CA THR A 108 -9.42 -13.89 -8.85
C THR A 108 -7.92 -13.98 -8.67
N LEU A 109 -7.42 -13.52 -7.52
CA LEU A 109 -6.03 -13.60 -7.10
C LEU A 109 -5.91 -14.52 -5.89
N SER A 110 -5.12 -15.57 -6.01
CA SER A 110 -4.82 -16.48 -4.92
C SER A 110 -3.49 -16.11 -4.27
N TYR A 111 -3.54 -15.77 -2.98
CA TYR A 111 -2.36 -15.54 -2.14
C TYR A 111 -2.14 -16.75 -1.22
N ALA A 112 -0.99 -16.81 -0.55
CA ALA A 112 -0.65 -17.93 0.33
C ALA A 112 -1.66 -18.12 1.48
N ASP A 113 -2.25 -17.02 1.97
CA ASP A 113 -3.13 -17.00 3.14
C ASP A 113 -4.61 -16.71 2.80
N GLY A 114 -4.99 -16.69 1.52
CA GLY A 114 -6.39 -16.43 1.14
C GLY A 114 -6.60 -16.10 -0.34
N GLU A 115 -7.82 -15.70 -0.66
CA GLU A 115 -8.24 -15.34 -2.01
C GLU A 115 -8.83 -13.92 -2.02
N ALA A 116 -8.55 -13.19 -3.09
CA ALA A 116 -9.18 -11.92 -3.38
C ALA A 116 -9.85 -11.99 -4.75
N ASP A 117 -11.14 -11.73 -4.82
CA ASP A 117 -11.91 -11.87 -6.05
C ASP A 117 -12.85 -10.69 -6.26
N GLY A 118 -13.11 -10.30 -7.50
CA GLY A 118 -14.07 -9.23 -7.73
C GLY A 118 -14.16 -8.75 -9.16
N PRO A 119 -15.17 -7.93 -9.47
CA PRO A 119 -15.29 -7.32 -10.78
C PRO A 119 -14.15 -6.33 -11.03
N ILE A 120 -13.84 -6.15 -12.32
CA ILE A 120 -12.92 -5.12 -12.80
C ILE A 120 -13.75 -3.93 -13.29
N VAL A 121 -13.33 -2.73 -12.95
CA VAL A 121 -13.90 -1.48 -13.45
C VAL A 121 -12.83 -0.63 -14.13
N TRP A 122 -13.26 0.25 -15.03
CA TRP A 122 -12.45 1.36 -15.51
C TRP A 122 -12.72 2.58 -14.62
N ASP A 123 -11.66 3.16 -14.08
CA ASP A 123 -11.75 4.42 -13.34
C ASP A 123 -10.55 5.31 -13.62
N THR A 124 -10.63 6.58 -13.21
CA THR A 124 -9.53 7.53 -13.27
C THR A 124 -8.69 7.40 -12.01
N VAL A 125 -7.37 7.31 -12.16
CA VAL A 125 -6.40 7.28 -11.07
C VAL A 125 -5.51 8.50 -11.14
N GLN A 126 -5.37 9.22 -10.02
CA GLN A 126 -4.42 10.31 -9.90
C GLN A 126 -3.32 9.97 -8.91
N LEU A 127 -2.07 10.15 -9.33
CA LEU A 127 -0.86 9.89 -8.55
C LEU A 127 0.22 10.89 -8.95
N GLY A 128 0.85 11.57 -7.98
CA GLY A 128 1.97 12.48 -8.26
C GLY A 128 1.63 13.62 -9.23
N GLY A 129 0.38 14.07 -9.27
CA GLY A 129 -0.08 15.09 -10.23
C GLY A 129 -0.37 14.57 -11.64
N TYR A 130 -0.11 13.29 -11.93
CA TYR A 130 -0.54 12.65 -13.17
C TYR A 130 -1.96 12.11 -13.04
N SER A 131 -2.72 12.20 -14.13
CA SER A 131 -4.03 11.54 -14.28
C SER A 131 -3.89 10.40 -15.29
N ILE A 132 -4.33 9.21 -14.88
CA ILE A 132 -4.40 8.02 -15.71
C ILE A 132 -5.88 7.70 -15.89
N ASP A 133 -6.39 8.01 -17.07
CA ASP A 133 -7.78 7.75 -17.40
C ASP A 133 -7.95 6.28 -17.81
N ASN A 134 -9.10 5.69 -17.49
CA ASN A 134 -9.43 4.30 -17.81
C ASN A 134 -8.39 3.28 -17.31
N GLN A 135 -7.88 3.45 -16.10
CA GLN A 135 -7.08 2.44 -15.43
C GLN A 135 -8.00 1.28 -15.02
N ALA A 136 -7.58 0.04 -15.30
CA ALA A 136 -8.26 -1.15 -14.78
C ALA A 136 -8.05 -1.22 -13.27
N LEU A 137 -9.14 -1.34 -12.52
CA LEU A 137 -9.15 -1.46 -11.08
C LEU A 137 -9.98 -2.67 -10.66
N GLY A 138 -9.36 -3.59 -9.92
CA GLY A 138 -10.06 -4.68 -9.25
C GLY A 138 -10.81 -4.20 -8.01
N THR A 139 -12.10 -4.49 -7.90
CA THR A 139 -12.91 -4.12 -6.73
C THR A 139 -13.20 -5.36 -5.89
N PHE A 140 -12.34 -5.66 -4.93
CA PHE A 140 -12.27 -7.01 -4.38
C PHE A 140 -13.19 -7.22 -3.17
N LEU A 141 -13.82 -8.37 -3.21
CA LEU A 141 -14.31 -9.12 -2.08
C LEU A 141 -13.10 -9.95 -1.59
N LEU A 142 -12.82 -9.88 -0.29
CA LEU A 142 -11.74 -10.65 0.33
C LEU A 142 -12.38 -11.79 1.11
N SER A 143 -11.85 -12.99 1.04
CA SER A 143 -12.36 -14.16 1.77
C SER A 143 -11.28 -14.83 2.60
#